data_AF-A0A0K9GTF6-F1
#
_entry.id   AF-A0A0K9GTF6-F1
#
_cell.length_a   1.000
_cell.length_b   1.000
_cell.length_c   1.000
_cell.angle_alpha   90.00
_cell.angle_beta   90.00
_cell.angle_gamma   90.00
#
_symmetry.space_group_name_H-M   'P 1'
#
loop_
_entity.id
_entity.type
_entity.pdbx_description
1 polymer ?
#
loop_
_entity_poly.entity_id
_entity_poly.type
_entity_poly.pdbx_seq_one_letter_code
_entity_poly.pdbx_strand_id
1 'polypeptide(L)'
;MNLAKLFEIQMVLDAHIESKHPRQEGEDRISKKILALLVEVGECANEARFFKFWSNDQKPKTKALRMPTMMEEDKEYYNPTLEEFVDGLHFVLGLGIEIEFVSYSTLGYSPEADDLTDMFTLVYEMISRFKRYQSVFHYGILFDCYMTLGKMLGFTWEQIEVAYYEKNQINHLRQANGY
;
A
#
# COMPACT_ATOMS: atom_id res chain seq x y z
N MET A 1 -10.13 9.96 -6.39
CA MET A 1 -9.45 8.71 -6.76
C MET A 1 -10.08 8.06 -7.97
N ASN A 2 -9.37 8.08 -9.10
CA ASN A 2 -9.71 7.29 -10.28
C ASN A 2 -9.07 5.89 -10.20
N LEU A 3 -9.78 4.91 -9.66
CA LEU A 3 -9.26 3.55 -9.47
C LEU A 3 -8.79 2.89 -10.76
N ALA A 4 -9.54 3.06 -11.85
CA ALA A 4 -9.15 2.53 -13.16
C ALA A 4 -7.78 3.08 -13.58
N LYS A 5 -7.52 4.37 -13.30
CA LYS A 5 -6.21 4.97 -13.61
C LYS A 5 -5.09 4.40 -12.75
N LEU A 6 -5.33 4.18 -11.46
CA LEU A 6 -4.32 3.57 -10.57
C LEU A 6 -3.94 2.16 -11.01
N PHE A 7 -4.93 1.33 -11.37
CA PHE A 7 -4.68 -0.01 -11.92
C PHE A 7 -3.89 0.05 -13.23
N GLU A 8 -4.24 0.97 -14.14
CA GLU A 8 -3.53 1.14 -15.41
C GLU A 8 -2.04 1.43 -15.19
N ILE A 9 -1.70 2.39 -14.32
CA ILE A 9 -0.29 2.73 -14.06
C ILE A 9 0.45 1.67 -13.25
N GLN A 10 -0.24 0.94 -12.37
CA GLN A 10 0.35 -0.21 -11.67
C GLN A 10 0.69 -1.32 -12.66
N MET A 11 -0.19 -1.59 -13.62
CA MET A 11 0.04 -2.59 -14.65
C MET A 11 1.28 -2.25 -15.51
N VAL A 12 1.47 -0.96 -15.83
CA VAL A 12 2.68 -0.49 -16.53
C VAL A 12 3.94 -0.66 -15.67
N LEU A 13 3.87 -0.35 -14.37
CA LEU A 13 4.98 -0.56 -13.44
C LEU A 13 5.32 -2.05 -13.29
N ASP A 14 4.31 -2.90 -13.09
CA ASP A 14 4.49 -4.35 -12.96
C ASP A 14 5.11 -4.94 -14.25
N ALA A 15 4.64 -4.52 -15.43
CA ALA A 15 5.23 -4.94 -16.69
C ALA A 15 6.69 -4.50 -16.85
N HIS A 16 7.05 -3.28 -16.41
CA HIS A 16 8.44 -2.84 -16.37
C HIS A 16 9.27 -3.75 -15.45
N ILE A 17 8.80 -4.01 -14.23
CA ILE A 17 9.50 -4.86 -13.26
C ILE A 17 9.68 -6.27 -13.83
N GLU A 18 8.64 -6.89 -14.38
CA GLU A 18 8.72 -8.22 -14.99
C GLU A 18 9.70 -8.27 -16.18
N SER A 19 9.82 -7.19 -16.95
CA SER A 19 10.80 -7.12 -18.06
C SER A 19 12.25 -7.09 -17.59
N LYS A 20 12.51 -6.52 -16.40
CA LYS A 20 13.85 -6.44 -15.80
C LYS A 20 14.18 -7.62 -14.89
N HIS A 21 13.17 -8.11 -14.20
CA HIS A 21 13.24 -9.15 -13.17
C HIS A 21 12.28 -10.29 -13.53
N PRO A 22 12.54 -11.00 -14.65
CA PRO A 22 11.65 -12.05 -15.13
C PRO A 22 11.54 -13.17 -14.10
N ARG A 23 10.34 -13.75 -13.99
CA ARG A 23 10.07 -14.85 -13.05
C ARG A 23 10.99 -16.03 -13.33
N GLN A 24 11.57 -16.57 -12.26
CA GLN A 24 12.36 -17.79 -12.33
C GLN A 24 11.47 -19.04 -12.27
N GLU A 25 12.00 -20.18 -12.73
CA GLU A 25 11.27 -21.44 -12.65
C GLU A 25 10.90 -21.77 -11.19
N GLY A 26 9.62 -22.06 -10.95
CA GLY A 26 9.09 -22.34 -9.62
C GLY A 26 8.87 -21.11 -8.73
N GLU A 27 9.08 -19.88 -9.24
CA GLU A 27 8.85 -18.66 -8.47
C GLU A 27 7.36 -18.37 -8.27
N ASP A 28 6.94 -18.26 -7.01
CA ASP A 28 5.62 -17.74 -6.63
C ASP A 28 5.67 -16.22 -6.38
N ARG A 29 5.41 -15.45 -7.44
CA ARG A 29 5.40 -13.98 -7.39
C ARG A 29 4.24 -13.43 -6.54
N ILE A 30 3.10 -14.11 -6.51
CA ILE A 30 1.95 -13.73 -5.68
C ILE A 30 2.33 -13.83 -4.20
N SER A 31 2.96 -14.93 -3.77
CA SER A 31 3.42 -15.07 -2.38
C SER A 31 4.45 -14.01 -1.98
N LYS A 32 5.36 -13.63 -2.88
CA LYS A 32 6.31 -12.52 -2.64
C LYS A 32 5.58 -11.17 -2.46
N LYS A 33 4.63 -10.85 -3.34
CA LYS A 33 3.79 -9.63 -3.24
C LYS A 33 2.97 -9.61 -1.95
N ILE A 34 2.42 -10.75 -1.52
CA ILE A 34 1.70 -10.86 -0.24
C ILE A 34 2.62 -10.59 0.94
N LEU A 35 3.83 -11.15 0.94
CA LEU A 35 4.80 -10.88 2.01
C LEU A 35 5.19 -9.41 2.05
N ALA A 36 5.44 -8.81 0.89
CA ALA A 36 5.74 -7.38 0.80
C ALA A 36 4.58 -6.54 1.36
N LEU A 37 3.33 -6.83 0.97
CA LEU A 37 2.15 -6.16 1.52
C LEU A 37 2.06 -6.26 3.07
N LEU A 38 2.38 -7.43 3.65
CA LEU A 38 2.41 -7.59 5.11
C LEU A 38 3.46 -6.70 5.78
N VAL A 39 4.62 -6.53 5.14
CA VAL A 39 5.71 -5.65 5.60
C VAL A 39 5.25 -4.20 5.54
N GLU A 40 4.76 -3.72 4.38
CA GLU A 40 4.31 -2.32 4.22
C GLU A 40 3.16 -1.97 5.18
N VAL A 41 2.22 -2.88 5.43
CA VAL A 41 1.18 -2.67 6.45
C VAL A 41 1.79 -2.52 7.85
N GLY A 42 2.84 -3.26 8.15
CA GLY A 42 3.57 -3.15 9.42
C GLY A 42 4.33 -1.84 9.54
N GLU A 43 4.97 -1.39 8.46
CA GLU A 43 5.65 -0.09 8.39
C GLU A 43 4.65 1.05 8.55
N CYS A 44 3.51 0.98 7.87
CA CYS A 44 2.40 1.93 8.03
C CYS A 44 1.88 1.97 9.48
N ALA A 45 1.67 0.81 10.13
CA ALA A 45 1.27 0.77 11.54
C ALA A 45 2.34 1.42 12.42
N ASN A 46 3.61 1.14 12.16
CA ASN A 46 4.74 1.66 12.94
C ASN A 46 4.85 3.20 12.86
N GLU A 47 4.58 3.79 11.69
CA GLU A 47 4.53 5.23 11.47
C GLU A 47 3.23 5.87 12.00
N ALA A 48 2.12 5.12 12.04
CA ALA A 48 0.85 5.56 12.64
C ALA A 48 0.87 5.59 14.19
N ARG A 49 1.70 4.75 14.82
CA ARG A 49 2.07 4.78 16.26
C ARG A 49 0.96 4.55 17.30
N PHE A 50 -0.29 4.40 16.90
CA PHE A 50 -1.46 4.25 17.78
C PHE A 50 -1.34 3.08 18.79
N PHE A 51 -0.65 1.99 18.43
CA PHE A 51 -0.52 0.81 19.30
C PHE A 51 0.63 0.90 20.32
N LYS A 52 1.46 1.96 20.26
CA LYS A 52 2.67 2.09 21.07
C LYS A 52 2.34 2.56 22.49
N PHE A 53 1.58 1.77 23.24
CA PHE A 53 1.09 2.09 24.59
C PHE A 53 2.21 2.40 25.60
N TRP A 54 3.44 1.95 25.32
CA TRP A 54 4.65 2.22 26.11
C TRP A 54 5.35 3.54 25.74
N SER A 55 4.82 4.31 24.79
CA SER A 55 5.38 5.59 24.35
C SER A 55 4.52 6.76 24.78
N ASN A 56 5.18 7.86 25.16
CA ASN A 56 4.52 9.15 25.41
C ASN A 56 4.07 9.84 24.10
N ASP A 57 4.59 9.41 22.95
CA ASP A 57 4.20 9.93 21.64
C ASP A 57 3.58 8.81 20.79
N GLN A 58 2.25 8.80 20.74
CA GLN A 58 1.45 7.83 19.98
C GLN A 58 0.78 8.47 18.76
N LYS A 59 1.17 9.71 18.39
CA LYS A 59 0.55 10.41 17.27
C LYS A 59 1.15 9.92 15.94
N PRO A 60 0.35 9.79 14.87
CA PRO A 60 0.87 9.45 13.55
C PRO A 60 1.95 10.44 13.10
N LYS A 61 3.02 9.93 12.50
CA LYS A 61 4.03 10.78 11.86
C LYS A 61 3.50 11.25 10.51
N THR A 62 2.92 12.44 10.53
CA THR A 62 2.29 13.08 9.35
C THR A 62 3.20 14.06 8.61
N LYS A 63 4.36 14.40 9.20
CA LYS A 63 5.35 15.29 8.59
C LYS A 63 6.75 14.94 9.08
N ALA A 64 7.65 14.59 8.16
CA ALA A 64 9.07 14.36 8.41
C ALA A 64 9.93 14.93 7.28
N LEU A 65 11.21 15.18 7.55
CA LEU A 65 12.20 15.55 6.53
C LEU A 65 12.69 14.28 5.84
N ARG A 66 12.72 14.25 4.50
CA ARG A 66 13.29 13.12 3.75
C ARG A 66 14.79 12.98 4.01
N MET A 67 15.51 14.10 4.07
CA MET A 67 16.93 14.16 4.40
C MET A 67 17.21 15.25 5.44
N PRO A 68 17.38 14.90 6.72
CA PRO A 68 17.54 15.88 7.80
C PRO A 68 18.78 16.77 7.69
N THR A 69 19.77 16.35 6.89
CA THR A 69 21.08 17.02 6.76
C THR A 69 21.17 17.99 5.58
N MET A 70 20.09 18.20 4.81
CA MET A 70 20.08 19.12 3.67
C MET A 70 20.02 20.60 4.09
N MET A 71 20.42 21.49 3.19
CA MET A 71 20.28 22.94 3.38
C MET A 71 18.79 23.33 3.49
N GLU A 72 18.49 24.44 4.16
CA GLU A 72 17.09 24.85 4.42
C GLU A 72 16.26 24.99 3.14
N GLU A 73 16.87 25.48 2.06
CA GLU A 73 16.25 25.67 0.74
C GLU A 73 15.92 24.36 0.02
N ASP A 74 16.58 23.26 0.37
CA ASP A 74 16.39 21.94 -0.24
C ASP A 74 15.56 20.98 0.64
N LYS A 75 15.05 21.44 1.78
CA LYS A 75 14.30 20.58 2.70
C LYS A 75 12.99 20.11 2.09
N GLU A 76 12.95 18.83 1.77
CA GLU A 76 11.73 18.15 1.36
C GLU A 76 11.03 17.51 2.56
N TYR A 77 9.76 17.87 2.74
CA TYR A 77 8.89 17.26 3.74
C TYR A 77 7.95 16.27 3.09
N TYR A 78 7.69 15.17 3.78
CA TYR A 78 6.72 14.15 3.36
C TYR A 78 5.91 13.67 4.56
N ASN A 79 4.86 12.89 4.30
CA ASN A 79 4.05 12.23 5.30
C ASN A 79 4.42 10.74 5.37
N PRO A 80 5.23 10.31 6.36
CA PRO A 80 5.62 8.91 6.50
C PRO A 80 4.44 7.94 6.52
N THR A 81 3.41 8.20 7.32
CA THR A 81 2.28 7.27 7.41
C THR A 81 1.53 7.12 6.09
N LEU A 82 1.40 8.20 5.30
CA LEU A 82 0.78 8.14 3.98
C LEU A 82 1.66 7.43 2.94
N GLU A 83 2.98 7.61 3.00
CA GLU A 83 3.92 6.95 2.12
C GLU A 83 3.85 5.42 2.28
N GLU A 84 3.94 4.91 3.51
CA GLU A 84 3.83 3.47 3.77
C GLU A 84 2.45 2.89 3.40
N PHE A 85 1.38 3.68 3.61
CA PHE A 85 0.05 3.29 3.14
C PHE A 85 -0.01 3.17 1.60
N VAL A 86 0.64 4.08 0.88
CA VAL A 86 0.69 4.03 -0.58
C VAL A 86 1.57 2.88 -1.07
N ASP A 87 2.65 2.55 -0.37
CA ASP A 87 3.49 1.38 -0.67
C ASP A 87 2.69 0.08 -0.54
N GLY A 88 1.90 -0.07 0.51
CA GLY A 88 0.97 -1.20 0.60
C GLY A 88 -0.11 -1.16 -0.48
N LEU A 89 -0.64 0.02 -0.85
CA LEU A 89 -1.62 0.14 -1.94
C LEU A 89 -1.05 -0.33 -3.29
N HIS A 90 0.24 -0.09 -3.59
CA HIS A 90 0.90 -0.63 -4.78
C HIS A 90 0.79 -2.16 -4.83
N PHE A 91 1.05 -2.85 -3.71
CA PHE A 91 0.92 -4.30 -3.65
C PHE A 91 -0.54 -4.78 -3.70
N VAL A 92 -1.48 -4.06 -3.06
CA VAL A 92 -2.90 -4.39 -3.16
C VAL A 92 -3.38 -4.31 -4.62
N LEU A 93 -3.02 -3.26 -5.36
CA LEU A 93 -3.38 -3.16 -6.78
C LEU A 93 -2.67 -4.20 -7.63
N GLY A 94 -1.37 -4.43 -7.36
CA GLY A 94 -0.57 -5.45 -8.03
C GLY A 94 -1.11 -6.87 -7.84
N LEU A 95 -1.67 -7.20 -6.68
CA LEU A 95 -2.33 -8.50 -6.43
C LEU A 95 -3.65 -8.62 -7.19
N GLY A 96 -4.40 -7.53 -7.34
CA GLY A 96 -5.61 -7.50 -8.16
C GLY A 96 -5.30 -7.80 -9.63
N ILE A 97 -4.18 -7.28 -10.14
CA ILE A 97 -3.70 -7.55 -11.50
C ILE A 97 -3.31 -9.02 -11.67
N GLU A 98 -2.60 -9.63 -10.71
CA GLU A 98 -2.18 -11.05 -10.78
C GLU A 98 -3.37 -12.02 -10.90
N ILE A 99 -4.51 -11.70 -10.27
CA ILE A 99 -5.72 -12.54 -10.32
C ILE A 99 -6.69 -12.12 -11.43
N GLU A 100 -6.25 -11.27 -12.36
CA GLU A 100 -7.05 -10.74 -13.47
C GLU A 100 -8.36 -10.10 -13.01
N PHE A 101 -8.32 -9.33 -11.92
CA PHE A 101 -9.50 -8.64 -11.41
C PHE A 101 -9.93 -7.52 -12.38
N VAL A 102 -11.03 -7.76 -13.11
CA VAL A 102 -11.53 -6.86 -14.17
C VAL A 102 -12.43 -5.74 -13.62
N SER A 103 -12.89 -5.85 -12.38
CA SER A 103 -13.88 -4.93 -11.80
C SER A 103 -13.21 -3.78 -11.06
N TYR A 104 -13.11 -2.59 -11.63
CA TYR A 104 -12.52 -1.41 -10.94
C TYR A 104 -13.42 -0.82 -9.83
N SER A 105 -14.26 -1.63 -9.22
CA SER A 105 -15.25 -1.24 -8.22
C SER A 105 -15.09 -2.07 -6.95
N THR A 106 -15.29 -1.41 -5.81
CA THR A 106 -15.39 -2.03 -4.49
C THR A 106 -16.52 -3.06 -4.46
N LEU A 107 -16.40 -4.11 -3.64
CA LEU A 107 -17.54 -5.00 -3.36
C LEU A 107 -18.61 -4.30 -2.51
N GLY A 108 -18.28 -3.14 -1.94
CA GLY A 108 -19.16 -2.41 -1.03
C GLY A 108 -19.21 -3.08 0.34
N TYR A 109 -18.22 -3.91 0.66
CA TYR A 109 -18.04 -4.44 2.00
C TYR A 109 -17.66 -3.29 2.93
N SER A 110 -18.44 -3.12 4.00
CA SER A 110 -18.14 -2.16 5.05
C SER A 110 -17.57 -2.94 6.23
N PRO A 111 -16.26 -2.93 6.47
CA PRO A 111 -15.69 -3.60 7.63
C PRO A 111 -16.20 -2.95 8.92
N GLU A 112 -16.56 -3.78 9.90
CA GLU A 112 -16.80 -3.35 11.26
C GLU A 112 -15.47 -3.37 12.02
N ALA A 113 -14.96 -2.19 12.35
CA ALA A 113 -13.76 -2.02 13.18
C ALA A 113 -13.97 -0.79 14.07
N ASP A 114 -13.78 -0.97 15.38
CA ASP A 114 -14.04 0.09 16.37
C ASP A 114 -12.89 1.11 16.41
N ASP A 115 -11.66 0.64 16.22
CA ASP A 115 -10.46 1.47 16.23
C ASP A 115 -9.40 1.01 15.20
N LEU A 116 -8.27 1.72 15.17
CA LEU A 116 -7.16 1.38 14.27
C LEU A 116 -6.53 0.03 14.60
N THR A 117 -6.51 -0.40 15.88
CA THR A 117 -5.98 -1.72 16.25
C THR A 117 -6.79 -2.83 15.61
N ASP A 118 -8.11 -2.73 15.69
CA ASP A 118 -9.02 -3.69 15.06
C ASP A 118 -8.91 -3.64 13.54
N MET A 119 -8.85 -2.44 12.94
CA MET A 119 -8.76 -2.29 11.50
C MET A 119 -7.46 -2.85 10.91
N PHE A 120 -6.31 -2.57 11.53
CA PHE A 120 -5.03 -3.14 11.08
C PHE A 120 -5.03 -4.68 11.24
N THR A 121 -5.55 -5.20 12.34
CA THR A 121 -5.67 -6.65 12.57
C THR A 121 -6.57 -7.30 11.52
N LEU A 122 -7.68 -6.67 11.18
CA LEU A 122 -8.60 -7.12 10.14
C LEU A 122 -7.93 -7.12 8.75
N VAL A 123 -7.15 -6.10 8.41
CA VAL A 123 -6.36 -6.07 7.18
C VAL A 123 -5.38 -7.25 7.13
N TYR A 124 -4.64 -7.50 8.21
CA TYR A 124 -3.75 -8.67 8.32
C TYR A 124 -4.48 -10.00 8.11
N GLU A 125 -5.68 -10.13 8.69
CA GLU A 125 -6.52 -11.30 8.51
C GLU A 125 -6.94 -11.45 7.05
N MET A 126 -7.38 -10.37 6.39
CA MET A 126 -7.83 -10.42 5.00
C MET A 126 -6.68 -10.73 4.05
N ILE A 127 -5.47 -10.24 4.31
CA ILE A 127 -4.27 -10.62 3.54
C ILE A 127 -4.02 -12.13 3.69
N SER A 128 -4.14 -12.67 4.91
CA SER A 128 -3.94 -14.10 5.17
C SER A 128 -5.03 -14.97 4.52
N ARG A 129 -6.28 -14.51 4.52
CA ARG A 129 -7.39 -15.17 3.81
C ARG A 129 -7.15 -15.12 2.30
N PHE A 130 -6.78 -13.98 1.75
CA PHE A 130 -6.44 -13.86 0.34
C PHE A 130 -5.29 -14.80 -0.04
N LYS A 131 -4.22 -14.90 0.77
CA LYS A 131 -3.13 -15.86 0.55
C LYS A 131 -3.62 -17.31 0.43
N ARG A 132 -4.62 -17.68 1.23
CA ARG A 132 -5.17 -19.04 1.25
C ARG A 132 -6.05 -19.34 0.04
N TYR A 133 -6.86 -18.37 -0.41
CA TYR A 133 -7.93 -18.61 -1.38
C TYR A 133 -7.69 -18.01 -2.77
N GLN A 134 -6.95 -16.89 -2.84
CA GLN A 134 -6.59 -16.16 -4.06
C GLN A 134 -7.76 -15.91 -5.02
N SER A 135 -8.97 -15.70 -4.48
CA SER A 135 -10.16 -15.47 -5.28
C SER A 135 -10.53 -13.99 -5.33
N VAL A 136 -11.21 -13.60 -6.40
CA VAL A 136 -11.77 -12.25 -6.61
C VAL A 136 -12.59 -11.78 -5.40
N PHE A 137 -13.36 -12.68 -4.79
CA PHE A 137 -14.13 -12.35 -3.59
C PHE A 137 -13.25 -11.94 -2.40
N HIS A 138 -12.24 -12.74 -2.08
CA HIS A 138 -11.33 -12.44 -0.96
C HIS A 138 -10.47 -11.21 -1.24
N TYR A 139 -10.10 -11.00 -2.51
CA TYR A 139 -9.43 -9.79 -2.95
C TYR A 139 -10.30 -8.55 -2.73
N GLY A 140 -11.56 -8.58 -3.15
CA GLY A 140 -12.45 -7.43 -3.00
C GLY A 140 -12.69 -7.06 -1.54
N ILE A 141 -12.77 -8.05 -0.64
CA ILE A 141 -12.86 -7.78 0.81
C ILE A 141 -11.54 -7.17 1.33
N LEU A 142 -10.38 -7.72 0.95
CA LEU A 142 -9.08 -7.13 1.28
C LEU A 142 -9.00 -5.68 0.82
N PHE A 143 -9.39 -5.42 -0.43
CA PHE A 143 -9.39 -4.09 -1.01
C PHE A 143 -10.28 -3.12 -0.20
N ASP A 144 -11.53 -3.50 0.06
CA ASP A 144 -12.47 -2.66 0.81
C ASP A 144 -11.98 -2.40 2.26
N CYS A 145 -11.38 -3.40 2.91
CA CYS A 145 -10.72 -3.23 4.20
C CYS A 145 -9.54 -2.26 4.11
N TYR A 146 -8.67 -2.40 3.11
CA TYR A 146 -7.50 -1.55 2.94
C TYR A 146 -7.89 -0.09 2.65
N MET A 147 -8.90 0.13 1.82
CA MET A 147 -9.43 1.47 1.56
C MET A 147 -10.09 2.08 2.80
N THR A 148 -10.72 1.26 3.65
CA THR A 148 -11.31 1.73 4.91
C THR A 148 -10.22 2.11 5.92
N LEU A 149 -9.12 1.35 5.98
CA LEU A 149 -7.95 1.70 6.78
C LEU A 149 -7.42 3.11 6.43
N GLY A 150 -7.26 3.41 5.14
CA GLY A 150 -6.83 4.75 4.70
C GLY A 150 -7.74 5.87 5.18
N LYS A 151 -9.06 5.65 5.16
CA LYS A 151 -10.04 6.61 5.71
C LYS A 151 -9.89 6.78 7.23
N MET A 152 -9.71 5.68 7.97
CA MET A 152 -9.54 5.72 9.43
C MET A 152 -8.23 6.40 9.85
N LEU A 153 -7.19 6.32 9.01
CA LEU A 153 -5.94 7.08 9.17
C LEU A 153 -6.10 8.58 8.84
N GLY A 154 -7.28 9.00 8.39
CA GLY A 154 -7.60 10.40 8.10
C GLY A 154 -7.13 10.87 6.72
N PHE A 155 -6.79 9.95 5.81
CA PHE A 155 -6.37 10.32 4.46
C PHE A 155 -7.57 10.62 3.57
N THR A 156 -7.45 11.71 2.82
CA THR A 156 -8.37 12.04 1.74
C THR A 156 -8.02 11.25 0.49
N TRP A 157 -8.99 11.13 -0.42
CA TRP A 157 -8.77 10.46 -1.69
C TRP A 157 -7.74 11.18 -2.56
N GLU A 158 -7.73 12.50 -2.51
CA GLU A 158 -6.81 13.35 -3.23
C GLU A 158 -5.38 13.14 -2.73
N GLN A 159 -5.19 13.03 -1.41
CA GLN A 159 -3.87 12.74 -0.82
C GLN A 159 -3.33 11.37 -1.25
N ILE A 160 -4.17 10.33 -1.18
CA ILE A 160 -3.78 8.97 -1.60
C ILE A 160 -3.40 8.97 -3.09
N GLU A 161 -4.22 9.58 -3.93
CA GLU A 161 -4.00 9.61 -5.38
C GLU A 161 -2.70 10.35 -5.76
N VAL A 162 -2.45 11.53 -5.16
CA VAL A 162 -1.22 12.29 -5.41
C VAL A 162 0.01 11.51 -4.95
N ALA A 163 0.01 11.01 -3.70
CA ALA A 163 1.15 10.27 -3.16
C ALA A 163 1.43 8.98 -3.94
N TYR A 164 0.37 8.31 -4.43
CA TYR A 164 0.50 7.14 -5.29
C TYR A 164 1.16 7.47 -6.64
N TYR A 165 0.77 8.57 -7.30
CA TYR A 165 1.42 8.97 -8.55
C TYR A 165 2.90 9.34 -8.34
N GLU A 166 3.22 10.07 -7.28
CA GLU A 166 4.60 10.42 -6.92
C GLU A 166 5.43 9.15 -6.66
N LYS A 167 4.89 8.21 -5.88
CA LYS A 167 5.59 6.96 -5.58
C LYS A 167 5.76 6.07 -6.81
N ASN A 168 4.75 5.98 -7.67
CA ASN A 168 4.84 5.26 -8.93
C ASN A 168 5.97 5.80 -9.82
N GLN A 169 6.09 7.14 -9.95
CA GLN A 169 7.17 7.79 -10.69
C GLN A 169 8.54 7.45 -10.10
N ILE A 170 8.69 7.55 -8.78
CA ILE A 170 9.93 7.17 -8.08
C ILE A 170 10.29 5.70 -8.35
N ASN A 171 9.31 4.80 -8.31
CA ASN A 171 9.53 3.37 -8.56
C ASN A 171 9.97 3.11 -10.01
N HIS A 172 9.41 3.81 -11.00
CA HIS A 172 9.90 3.75 -12.37
C HIS A 172 11.35 4.25 -12.50
N LEU A 173 11.72 5.32 -11.81
CA LEU A 173 13.09 5.83 -11.78
C LEU A 173 14.06 4.84 -11.10
N ARG A 174 13.64 4.19 -10.01
CA ARG A 174 14.42 3.13 -9.34
C ARG A 174 14.69 1.98 -10.29
N GLN A 175 13.66 1.49 -10.98
CA GLN A 175 13.82 0.45 -11.99
C GLN A 175 14.77 0.90 -13.11
N ALA A 176 14.63 2.12 -13.63
CA ALA A 176 15.52 2.68 -14.66
C ALA A 176 17.01 2.69 -14.25
N ASN A 177 17.29 2.92 -12.97
CA ASN A 177 18.64 3.02 -12.42
C ASN A 177 19.22 1.70 -11.87
N GLY A 178 18.58 0.56 -12.14
CA GLY A 178 19.13 -0.77 -11.84
C GLY A 178 18.83 -1.30 -10.44
N TYR A 179 17.75 -0.83 -9.81
CA TYR A 179 17.18 -1.46 -8.62
C TYR A 179 16.55 -2.83 -8.94
#